data_AF-A0A498S355-F1
#
_entry.id   AF-A0A498S355-F1
#
_cell.length_a   1.000
_cell.length_b   1.000
_cell.length_c   1.000
_cell.angle_alpha   90.00
_cell.angle_beta   90.00
_cell.angle_gamma   90.00
#
_symmetry.space_group_name_H-M   'P 1'
#
loop_
_entity.id
_entity.type
_entity.pdbx_description
1 polymer ?
#
loop_
_entity_poly.entity_id
_entity_poly.type
_entity_poly.pdbx_seq_one_letter_code
_entity_poly.pdbx_strand_id
1 'polypeptide(L)'
;MRSQTDKPFQMQIYVPAIKMKTERVTFTKKDEIRIASIKGEDCDQKHWIIKTWKKVDNEWIPAKETKAKFEGYGSFGLSVKDDLLPKIMNRFAITCSEGNC
;
A
#
# COMPACT_ATOMS: atom_id res chain seq x y z
N MET A 1 -2.45 -1.48 -6.96
CA MET A 1 -1.69 -2.45 -6.12
C MET A 1 -1.37 -3.67 -6.98
N ARG A 2 -0.09 -4.02 -7.15
CA ARG A 2 0.36 -5.11 -8.03
C ARG A 2 1.29 -6.05 -7.30
N SER A 3 1.04 -7.35 -7.42
CA SER A 3 1.97 -8.40 -7.02
C SER A 3 3.08 -8.55 -8.06
N GLN A 4 4.34 -8.57 -7.63
CA GLN A 4 5.50 -8.93 -8.45
C GLN A 4 6.26 -10.12 -7.85
N THR A 5 5.57 -10.95 -7.06
CA THR A 5 6.11 -12.13 -6.38
C THR A 5 5.10 -13.27 -6.44
N ASP A 6 5.60 -14.50 -6.41
CA ASP A 6 4.78 -15.71 -6.26
C ASP A 6 4.52 -16.06 -4.79
N LYS A 7 5.15 -15.35 -3.84
CA LYS A 7 4.91 -15.53 -2.41
C LYS A 7 3.54 -14.95 -2.05
N PRO A 8 2.66 -15.70 -1.36
CA PRO A 8 1.38 -15.16 -0.92
C PRO A 8 1.60 -14.08 0.15
N PHE A 9 0.92 -12.95 0.00
CA PHE A 9 0.98 -11.84 0.95
C PHE A 9 -0.38 -11.15 1.07
N GLN A 10 -0.58 -10.44 2.17
CA GLN A 10 -1.68 -9.50 2.31
C GLN A 10 -1.17 -8.08 2.28
N MET A 11 -2.02 -7.15 1.85
CA MET A 11 -1.72 -5.72 1.89
C MET A 11 -2.92 -4.90 2.34
N GLN A 12 -2.65 -3.79 3.03
CA GLN A 12 -3.67 -2.84 3.49
C GLN A 12 -3.07 -1.44 3.51
N ILE A 13 -3.88 -0.45 3.15
CA ILE A 13 -3.52 0.96 3.23
C ILE A 13 -4.33 1.58 4.38
N TYR A 14 -3.65 2.27 5.27
CA TYR A 14 -4.25 3.08 6.32
C TYR A 14 -3.89 4.55 6.09
N VAL A 15 -4.89 5.42 6.05
CA VAL A 15 -4.74 6.87 5.94
C VAL A 15 -5.23 7.50 7.25
N PRO A 16 -4.33 7.75 8.21
CA PRO A 16 -4.72 8.17 9.56
C PRO A 16 -5.38 9.55 9.62
N ALA A 17 -5.04 10.45 8.69
CA ALA A 17 -5.59 11.81 8.64
C ALA A 17 -7.13 11.77 8.50
N ILE A 18 -7.62 10.93 7.60
CA ILE A 18 -9.05 10.75 7.32
C ILE A 18 -9.67 9.53 8.02
N LYS A 19 -8.93 8.90 8.95
CA LYS A 19 -9.35 7.68 9.70
C LYS A 19 -9.80 6.51 8.81
N MET A 20 -9.33 6.44 7.56
CA MET A 20 -9.75 5.44 6.59
C MET A 20 -8.77 4.27 6.50
N LYS A 21 -9.26 3.03 6.52
CA LYS A 21 -8.50 1.83 6.18
C LYS A 21 -9.14 1.13 5.00
N THR A 22 -8.33 0.66 4.05
CA THR A 22 -8.84 -0.26 3.03
C THR A 22 -9.11 -1.62 3.66
N GLU A 23 -9.82 -2.49 2.95
CA GLU A 23 -9.80 -3.91 3.26
C GLU A 23 -8.38 -4.46 3.17
N ARG A 24 -8.13 -5.52 3.94
CA ARG A 24 -6.89 -6.28 3.81
C ARG A 24 -7.05 -7.27 2.67
N VAL A 25 -6.40 -6.99 1.56
CA VAL A 25 -6.49 -7.81 0.33
C VAL A 25 -5.40 -8.87 0.33
N THR A 26 -5.74 -10.08 -0.14
CA THR A 26 -4.80 -11.20 -0.27
C THR A 26 -4.37 -11.33 -1.74
N PHE A 27 -3.06 -11.44 -1.96
CA PHE A 27 -2.45 -11.77 -3.24
C PHE A 27 -1.87 -13.17 -3.15
N THR A 28 -2.17 -14.01 -4.13
CA THR A 28 -1.72 -15.41 -4.14
C THR A 28 -0.82 -15.75 -5.30
N LYS A 29 -0.82 -14.93 -6.35
CA LYS A 29 -0.04 -15.11 -7.57
C LYS A 29 0.65 -13.81 -7.97
N LYS A 30 1.74 -13.96 -8.73
CA LYS A 30 2.37 -12.84 -9.42
C LYS A 30 1.42 -12.18 -10.41
N ASP A 31 1.61 -10.89 -10.64
CA ASP A 31 0.83 -10.06 -11.58
C ASP A 31 -0.65 -9.85 -11.23
N GLU A 32 -1.11 -10.35 -10.08
CA GLU A 32 -2.40 -9.95 -9.54
C GLU A 32 -2.44 -8.43 -9.27
N ILE A 33 -3.51 -7.78 -9.76
CA ILE A 33 -3.74 -6.35 -9.58
C ILE A 33 -5.02 -6.15 -8.75
N ARG A 34 -4.97 -5.19 -7.83
CA ARG A 34 -6.10 -4.68 -7.06
C ARG A 34 -6.08 -3.16 -7.06
N ILE A 35 -7.26 -2.55 -7.04
CA ILE A 35 -7.46 -1.11 -7.00
C ILE A 35 -8.16 -0.78 -5.68
N ALA A 36 -7.71 0.31 -5.04
CA ALA A 36 -8.38 0.88 -3.88
C ALA A 36 -8.61 2.36 -4.16
N SER A 37 -9.85 2.80 -3.94
CA SER A 37 -10.24 4.20 -4.07
C SER A 37 -10.22 4.83 -2.68
N ILE A 38 -9.49 5.92 -2.53
CA ILE A 38 -9.37 6.67 -1.29
C ILE A 38 -9.89 8.08 -1.56
N LYS A 39 -10.81 8.55 -0.72
CA LYS A 39 -11.42 9.88 -0.83
C LYS A 39 -11.45 10.50 0.56
N GLY A 40 -11.00 11.73 0.64
CA GLY A 40 -10.99 12.53 1.85
C GLY A 40 -10.16 13.79 1.63
N GLU A 41 -10.29 14.73 2.57
CA GLU A 41 -9.56 16.00 2.55
C GLU A 41 -8.34 15.89 3.48
N ASP A 42 -7.33 16.74 3.23
CA ASP A 42 -6.13 16.88 4.05
C ASP A 42 -5.42 15.53 4.31
N CYS A 43 -5.24 14.74 3.26
CA CYS A 43 -4.72 13.38 3.35
C CYS A 43 -3.25 13.34 3.76
N ASP A 44 -2.51 14.44 3.58
CA ASP A 44 -1.09 14.56 3.89
C ASP A 44 -0.78 14.99 5.33
N GLN A 45 -1.77 15.38 6.13
CA GLN A 45 -1.59 15.80 7.53
C GLN A 45 -0.90 14.71 8.38
N LYS A 46 -1.04 13.44 7.97
CA LYS A 46 -0.38 12.29 8.60
C LYS A 46 0.18 11.36 7.53
N HIS A 47 1.24 10.65 7.90
CA HIS A 47 1.79 9.60 7.05
C HIS A 47 0.73 8.52 6.77
N TRP A 48 0.52 8.25 5.48
CA TRP A 48 -0.13 7.05 5.02
C TRP A 48 0.74 5.86 5.42
N ILE A 49 0.10 4.75 5.79
CA ILE A 49 0.77 3.55 6.23
C ILE A 49 0.33 2.41 5.34
N ILE A 50 1.23 1.93 4.48
CA ILE A 50 1.00 0.82 3.58
C ILE A 50 1.71 -0.40 4.17
N LYS A 51 0.94 -1.38 4.63
CA LYS A 51 1.47 -2.56 5.35
C LYS A 51 1.29 -3.83 4.55
N THR A 52 2.23 -4.75 4.69
CA THR A 52 2.13 -6.12 4.18
C THR A 52 2.19 -7.14 5.31
N TRP A 53 1.60 -8.30 5.07
CA TRP A 53 1.69 -9.49 5.92
C TRP A 53 2.14 -10.68 5.10
N LYS A 54 2.91 -11.56 5.72
CA LYS A 54 3.33 -12.84 5.14
C LYS A 54 2.62 -13.99 5.83
N LYS A 55 2.44 -15.09 5.11
CA LYS A 55 1.85 -16.31 5.65
C LYS A 55 2.93 -17.16 6.31
N VAL A 56 2.77 -17.50 7.59
CA VAL A 56 3.62 -18.43 8.36
C VAL A 56 2.69 -19.34 9.15
N ASP A 57 2.84 -20.65 9.00
CA ASP A 57 2.04 -21.66 9.72
C ASP A 57 0.52 -21.42 9.66
N ASN A 58 0.05 -21.03 8.47
CA ASN A 58 -1.34 -20.67 8.18
C ASN A 58 -1.85 -19.37 8.82
N GLU A 59 -1.01 -18.64 9.53
CA GLU A 59 -1.30 -17.33 10.10
C GLU A 59 -0.68 -16.18 9.29
N TRP A 60 -1.31 -15.01 9.35
CA TRP A 60 -0.82 -13.80 8.69
C TRP A 60 -0.10 -12.90 9.68
N ILE A 61 1.23 -12.84 9.57
CA ILE A 61 2.06 -12.02 10.45
C ILE A 61 2.59 -10.77 9.71
N PRO A 62 2.72 -9.61 10.38
CA PRO A 62 3.25 -8.40 9.75
C PRO A 62 4.63 -8.65 9.12
N ALA A 63 4.84 -8.16 7.90
CA ALA A 63 6.07 -8.35 7.15
C ALA A 63 6.88 -7.05 7.04
N LYS A 64 6.36 -6.08 6.29
CA LYS A 64 7.00 -4.78 6.06
C LYS A 64 5.95 -3.68 5.97
N GLU A 65 6.40 -2.43 6.09
CA GLU A 65 5.56 -1.27 5.87
C GLU A 65 6.35 -0.15 5.19
N THR A 66 5.63 0.67 4.43
CA THR A 66 6.12 1.91 3.85
C THR A 66 5.22 3.05 4.32
N LYS A 67 5.85 4.18 4.67
CA LYS A 67 5.17 5.39 5.12
C LYS A 67 5.55 6.55 4.23
N ALA A 68 4.55 7.34 3.85
CA ALA A 68 4.73 8.55 3.07
C ALA A 68 3.52 9.46 3.24
N LYS A 69 3.69 10.76 2.96
CA LYS A 69 2.58 11.72 2.91
C LYS A 69 2.20 11.96 1.45
N PHE A 70 0.91 11.83 1.15
CA PHE A 70 0.37 12.02 -0.20
C PHE A 70 -0.78 13.02 -0.18
N GLU A 71 -0.79 13.89 -1.18
CA GLU A 71 -1.87 14.85 -1.44
C GLU A 71 -2.18 14.92 -2.94
N GLY A 72 -3.42 15.28 -3.29
CA GLY A 72 -3.86 15.50 -4.67
C GLY A 72 -4.96 14.54 -5.16
N TYR A 73 -5.48 14.83 -6.36
CA TYR A 73 -6.65 14.17 -6.96
C TYR A 73 -6.32 13.07 -7.96
N GLY A 74 -5.13 12.49 -7.84
CA GLY A 74 -4.57 11.57 -8.81
C GLY A 74 -4.51 10.11 -8.37
N SER A 75 -3.49 9.41 -8.84
CA SER A 75 -3.23 8.01 -8.51
C SER A 75 -1.75 7.71 -8.37
N PHE A 76 -1.44 6.61 -7.71
CA PHE A 76 -0.09 6.05 -7.68
C PHE A 76 -0.14 4.52 -7.70
N GLY A 77 0.90 3.93 -8.26
CA GLY A 77 1.14 2.50 -8.23
C GLY A 77 1.74 2.05 -6.90
N LEU A 78 1.38 0.84 -6.50
CA LEU A 78 2.06 0.09 -5.42
C LEU A 78 2.49 -1.26 -5.98
N SER A 79 3.77 -1.59 -5.85
CA SER A 79 4.32 -2.90 -6.20
C SER A 79 4.92 -3.58 -4.98
N VAL A 80 4.73 -4.89 -4.85
CA VAL A 80 5.37 -5.72 -3.81
C VAL A 80 6.16 -6.83 -4.49
N LYS A 81 7.46 -6.93 -4.17
CA LYS A 81 8.38 -7.97 -4.67
C LYS A 81 8.64 -9.02 -3.57
N ASP A 82 9.63 -9.88 -3.77
CA ASP A 82 9.98 -10.98 -2.85
C ASP A 82 10.44 -10.54 -1.45
N ASP A 83 10.84 -9.26 -1.30
CA ASP A 83 11.18 -8.61 -0.03
C ASP A 83 9.94 -8.21 0.78
N LEU A 84 8.75 -8.35 0.18
CA LEU A 84 7.44 -7.95 0.70
C LEU A 84 7.33 -6.47 1.07
N LEU A 85 8.26 -5.63 0.62
CA LEU A 85 8.27 -4.19 0.89
C LEU A 85 7.38 -3.48 -0.14
N PRO A 86 6.33 -2.74 0.28
CA PRO A 86 5.55 -1.92 -0.64
C PRO A 86 6.38 -0.80 -1.23
N LYS A 87 6.52 -0.76 -2.55
CA LYS A 87 7.19 0.33 -3.27
C LYS A 87 6.16 1.17 -4.01
N ILE A 88 6.21 2.49 -3.80
CA ILE A 88 5.41 3.46 -4.52
C ILE A 88 6.02 3.68 -5.90
N MET A 89 5.19 3.74 -6.93
CA MET A 89 5.61 3.90 -8.32
C MET A 89 4.61 4.75 -9.09
N ASN A 90 5.00 5.28 -10.26
CA ASN A 90 4.09 5.83 -11.27
C ASN A 90 3.05 6.81 -10.69
N ARG A 91 3.51 7.84 -9.98
CA ARG A 91 2.65 8.90 -9.45
C ARG A 91 2.09 9.74 -10.60
N PHE A 92 0.79 9.94 -10.62
CA PHE A 92 0.10 10.84 -11.55
C PHE A 92 -0.79 11.77 -10.74
N ALA A 93 -0.60 13.09 -10.87
CA ALA A 93 -1.37 14.11 -10.14
C ALA A 93 -1.44 13.90 -8.60
N ILE A 94 -0.41 13.29 -8.03
CA ILE A 94 -0.21 13.08 -6.59
C ILE A 94 1.16 13.64 -6.21
N THR A 95 1.16 14.55 -5.25
CA THR A 95 2.38 15.04 -4.60
C THR A 95 2.75 14.08 -3.48
N CYS A 96 4.04 13.80 -3.34
CA CYS A 96 4.58 13.14 -2.15
C CYS A 96 5.55 14.10 -1.48
N SER A 97 5.22 14.52 -0.26
CA SER A 97 5.98 15.54 0.48
C SER A 97 6.98 14.94 1.47
N GLU A 98 6.73 13.73 1.96
CA GLU A 98 7.60 13.01 2.92
C GLU A 98 7.56 11.50 2.68
N GLY A 99 8.65 10.80 3.02
CA GLY A 99 8.78 9.34 2.92
C GLY A 99 9.47 8.87 1.64
N ASN A 100 9.50 7.55 1.44
CA ASN A 100 10.16 6.93 0.28
C ASN A 100 9.15 6.73 -0.86
N CYS A 101 9.17 7.67 -1.80
CA CYS A 101 8.29 7.85 -2.95
C CYS A 101 9.06 8.61 -4.05
#